data_AF-C4KG92-F1
#
_entry.id   AF-C4KG92-F1
#
_cell.length_a   1.000
_cell.length_b   1.000
_cell.length_c   1.000
_cell.angle_alpha   90.00
_cell.angle_beta   90.00
_cell.angle_gamma   90.00
#
_symmetry.space_group_name_H-M   'P 1'
#
loop_
_entity.id
_entity.type
_entity.pdbx_description
1 polymer ?
#
loop_
_entity_poly.entity_id
_entity_poly.type
_entity_poly.pdbx_seq_one_letter_code
_entity_poly.pdbx_strand_id
1 'polypeptide(L)' 'MFIHDSNHTYRWQIFEYELVYPLLNENGLLISDDIDFSYAFLDFLKNHNCRAQGLFDKYKILGILSKKTCKQKFITDLNP' A
#
# COMPACT_ATOMS: atom_id res chain seq x y z
N MET A 1 6.67 -10.30 -4.97
CA MET A 1 5.59 -10.23 -3.96
C MET A 1 6.24 -9.86 -2.64
N PHE A 2 5.59 -9.02 -1.85
CA PHE A 2 6.02 -8.63 -0.52
C PHE A 2 4.87 -8.79 0.47
N ILE A 3 5.20 -9.23 1.67
CA ILE A 3 4.25 -9.48 2.75
C ILE A 3 4.80 -8.82 4.02
N HIS A 4 4.00 -7.93 4.63
CA HIS A 4 4.25 -7.32 5.93
C HIS A 4 3.44 -8.03 7.02
N ASP A 5 4.10 -8.46 8.07
CA ASP A 5 3.52 -9.02 9.31
C ASP A 5 4.46 -8.76 10.50
N SER A 6 5.16 -7.61 10.47
CA SER A 6 6.26 -7.31 11.39
C SER A 6 5.83 -6.35 12.50
N ASN A 7 6.15 -5.08 12.36
CA ASN A 7 5.85 -4.03 13.32
C ASN A 7 4.76 -3.11 12.76
N HIS A 8 3.59 -3.14 13.40
CA HIS A 8 2.42 -2.40 12.92
C HIS A 8 2.43 -0.91 13.30
N THR A 9 3.49 -0.37 13.93
CA THR A 9 3.56 1.07 14.15
C THR A 9 3.62 1.81 12.82
N TYR A 10 2.90 2.94 12.75
CA TYR A 10 2.76 3.75 11.54
C TYR A 10 4.09 3.97 10.80
N ARG A 11 5.14 4.37 11.54
CA ARG A 11 6.45 4.70 10.96
C ARG A 11 7.12 3.49 10.30
N TRP A 12 6.96 2.30 10.87
CA TRP A 12 7.55 1.09 10.32
C TRP A 12 6.77 0.61 9.09
N GLN A 13 5.45 0.54 9.20
CA GLN A 13 4.59 0.16 8.07
C GLN A 13 4.83 1.06 6.86
N ILE A 14 4.77 2.38 7.02
CA ILE A 14 4.95 3.30 5.89
C ILE A 14 6.37 3.20 5.31
N PHE A 15 7.40 3.02 6.15
CA PHE A 15 8.78 2.86 5.70
C PHE A 15 8.96 1.64 4.80
N GLU A 16 8.44 0.47 5.21
CA GLU A 16 8.53 -0.75 4.40
C GLU A 16 7.73 -0.63 3.10
N TYR A 17 6.53 -0.06 3.15
CA TYR A 17 5.72 0.12 1.95
C TYR A 17 6.44 0.99 0.92
N GLU A 18 6.97 2.13 1.33
CA GLU A 18 7.71 3.05 0.45
C GLU A 18 9.02 2.44 -0.06
N LEU A 19 9.73 1.67 0.77
CA LEU A 19 10.96 0.98 0.36
C LEU A 19 10.68 -0.08 -0.71
N VAL A 20 9.62 -0.85 -0.56
CA VAL A 20 9.35 -2.02 -1.42
C VAL A 20 8.55 -1.66 -2.66
N TYR A 21 7.66 -0.69 -2.60
CA TYR A 21 6.81 -0.30 -3.73
C TYR A 21 7.54 -0.07 -5.07
N PRO A 22 8.68 0.66 -5.14
CA PRO A 22 9.39 0.84 -6.40
C PRO A 22 10.01 -0.47 -6.92
N LEU A 23 10.33 -1.42 -6.03
CA LEU A 23 10.96 -2.71 -6.38
C LEU A 23 9.96 -3.75 -6.91
N LEU A 24 8.66 -3.55 -6.69
CA LEU A 24 7.62 -4.41 -7.24
C LEU A 24 7.54 -4.27 -8.77
N ASN A 25 7.47 -5.38 -9.48
CA ASN A 25 7.11 -5.37 -10.91
C ASN A 25 5.63 -4.99 -11.10
N GLU A 26 5.18 -4.80 -12.35
CA GLU A 26 3.80 -4.35 -12.66
C GLU A 26 2.72 -5.28 -12.06
N ASN A 27 2.98 -6.59 -12.08
CA ASN A 27 2.10 -7.60 -11.50
C ASN A 27 2.39 -7.87 -10.01
N GLY A 28 3.23 -7.04 -9.38
CA GLY A 28 3.68 -7.20 -8.01
C GLY A 28 2.56 -6.97 -7.02
N LEU A 29 2.61 -7.73 -5.93
CA LEU A 29 1.69 -7.62 -4.81
C LEU A 29 2.43 -7.10 -3.57
N LEU A 30 1.80 -6.16 -2.88
CA LEU A 30 2.10 -5.74 -1.52
C LEU A 30 0.93 -6.20 -0.65
N ILE A 31 1.21 -7.08 0.30
CA ILE A 31 0.23 -7.66 1.22
C ILE A 31 0.64 -7.23 2.63
N SER A 32 -0.31 -6.85 3.48
CA SER A 32 0.00 -6.39 4.84
C SER A 32 -1.06 -6.84 5.84
N ASP A 33 -0.62 -7.42 6.96
CA ASP A 33 -1.49 -7.72 8.11
C ASP A 33 -1.79 -6.45 8.93
N ASP A 34 -2.95 -6.47 9.61
CA ASP A 34 -3.42 -5.40 10.48
C ASP A 34 -3.37 -4.01 9.83
N ILE A 35 -3.94 -3.87 8.62
CA ILE A 35 -3.96 -2.57 7.91
C ILE A 35 -4.82 -1.51 8.60
N ASP A 36 -5.61 -1.92 9.60
CA ASP A 36 -6.45 -1.10 10.46
C ASP A 36 -5.80 -0.70 11.78
N PHE A 37 -4.59 -1.20 12.09
CA PHE A 37 -3.87 -0.82 13.30
C PHE A 37 -3.30 0.61 13.23
N SER A 38 -3.06 1.13 12.03
CA SER A 38 -2.60 2.51 11.83
C SER A 38 -3.08 3.09 10.50
N TYR A 39 -2.94 4.40 10.31
CA TYR A 39 -3.25 5.06 9.04
C TYR A 39 -2.24 4.77 7.91
N ALA A 40 -1.14 4.06 8.18
CA ALA A 40 -0.04 3.91 7.24
C ALA A 40 -0.47 3.30 5.90
N PHE A 41 -1.32 2.27 5.93
CA PHE A 41 -1.78 1.63 4.70
C PHE A 41 -2.69 2.54 3.88
N LEU A 42 -3.62 3.26 4.53
CA LEU A 42 -4.51 4.21 3.88
C LEU A 42 -3.76 5.41 3.28
N ASP A 43 -2.81 5.98 4.04
CA ASP A 43 -1.98 7.10 3.59
C ASP A 43 -1.09 6.70 2.43
N PHE A 44 -0.50 5.50 2.49
CA PHE A 44 0.26 4.93 1.39
C PHE A 44 -0.59 4.82 0.10
N LEU A 45 -1.79 4.22 0.19
CA LEU A 45 -2.68 4.11 -0.97
C LEU A 45 -3.07 5.48 -1.54
N LYS A 46 -3.35 6.45 -0.67
CA LYS A 46 -3.70 7.82 -1.07
C LYS A 46 -2.54 8.52 -1.79
N ASN A 47 -1.33 8.42 -1.26
CA ASN A 47 -0.15 9.07 -1.80
C ASN A 47 0.25 8.52 -3.18
N HIS A 48 0.06 7.21 -3.38
CA HIS A 48 0.35 6.52 -4.64
C HIS A 48 -0.86 6.37 -5.57
N ASN A 49 -2.02 6.96 -5.21
CA ASN A 49 -3.27 6.88 -5.98
C ASN A 49 -3.65 5.43 -6.34
N CYS A 50 -3.53 4.55 -5.35
CA CYS A 50 -3.76 3.13 -5.44
C CYS A 50 -5.10 2.73 -4.84
N ARG A 51 -5.59 1.56 -5.26
CA ARG A 51 -6.71 0.86 -4.60
C ARG A 51 -6.27 -0.53 -4.20
N ALA A 52 -6.62 -0.93 -2.98
CA ALA A 52 -6.38 -2.26 -2.45
C ALA A 52 -7.70 -2.99 -2.20
N GLN A 53 -7.60 -4.31 -2.06
CA GLN A 53 -8.66 -5.16 -1.54
C GLN A 53 -8.36 -5.45 -0.07
N GLY A 54 -9.40 -5.48 0.77
CA GLY A 54 -9.30 -5.91 2.16
C GLY A 54 -9.96 -7.27 2.33
N LEU A 55 -9.25 -8.21 2.97
CA LEU A 55 -9.84 -9.42 3.50
C LEU A 55 -10.09 -9.21 4.99
N PHE A 56 -11.36 -9.23 5.37
CA PHE A 56 -11.80 -9.00 6.73
C PHE A 56 -11.97 -10.34 7.43
N ASP A 57 -11.31 -10.52 8.57
CA ASP A 57 -11.63 -11.55 9.54
C ASP A 57 -12.27 -10.90 10.79
N LYS A 58 -12.65 -11.70 11.78
CA LYS A 58 -13.41 -11.29 12.97
C LYS A 58 -12.84 -10.06 13.71
N TYR A 59 -11.53 -9.85 13.65
CA TYR A 59 -10.85 -8.81 14.43
C TYR A 59 -9.81 -7.99 13.65
N LYS A 60 -9.53 -8.33 12.40
CA LYS A 60 -8.38 -7.83 11.66
C LYS A 60 -8.70 -7.68 10.18
N ILE A 61 -7.96 -6.81 9.51
CA ILE A 61 -8.03 -6.64 8.07
C ILE A 61 -6.66 -6.90 7.44
N LEU A 62 -6.60 -7.86 6.52
CA LEU A 62 -5.46 -8.08 5.66
C LEU A 62 -5.63 -7.24 4.38
N GLY A 63 -4.68 -6.36 4.09
CA GLY A 63 -4.68 -5.55 2.88
C GLY A 63 -3.91 -6.20 1.75
N ILE A 64 -4.46 -6.16 0.54
CA ILE A 64 -3.83 -6.66 -0.69
C ILE A 64 -3.84 -5.55 -1.74
N LEU A 65 -2.67 -5.03 -2.06
CA LEU A 65 -2.45 -4.11 -3.15
C LEU A 65 -1.76 -4.82 -4.32
N SER A 66 -2.27 -4.61 -5.53
CA SER A 66 -1.57 -4.98 -6.77
C SER A 66 -1.05 -3.72 -7.45
N LYS A 67 0.25 -3.66 -7.79
CA LYS A 67 0.85 -2.44 -8.35
C LYS A 67 0.15 -1.94 -9.62
N LYS A 68 -0.38 -2.85 -10.44
CA LYS A 68 -1.20 -2.53 -11.63
C LYS A 68 -2.47 -1.72 -11.33
N THR A 69 -3.00 -1.73 -10.10
CA THR A 69 -4.21 -0.98 -9.74
C THR A 69 -3.92 0.46 -9.32
N CYS A 70 -2.64 0.81 -9.20
CA CYS A 70 -2.20 2.18 -8.96
C CYS A 70 -2.25 2.99 -10.26
N LYS A 71 -2.97 4.11 -10.23
CA LYS A 71 -2.97 5.03 -11.37
C LYS A 71 -1.68 5.83 -11.36
N GLN A 72 -0.91 5.78 -12.45
CA GLN A 72 0.18 6.71 -12.64
C GLN A 72 -0.39 8.14 -12.63
N LYS A 73 0.23 9.05 -11.86
CA LYS A 73 -0.04 10.47 -12.00
C LYS A 73 0.33 10.86 -13.42
N PHE A 74 -0.66 11.15 -14.25
CA PHE A 74 -0.42 11.84 -15.51
C PHE A 74 0.16 13.21 -15.15
N ILE A 75 1.39 13.47 -15.59
CA ILE A 75 1.99 14.81 -15.57
C ILE A 75 1.26 15.60 -16.66
N THR A 76 0.08 16.16 -16.35
CA THR A 76 -0.61 17.11 -17.22
C THR A 76 -1.00 18.41 -16.51
N ASP A 77 -0.71 18.56 -15.22
CA ASP A 77 -1.09 19.75 -14.44
C ASP A 77 0.07 20.75 -14.25
N LEU A 78 1.12 20.67 -15.08
CA LEU A 78 2.18 21.67 -15.14
C LEU A 78 2.25 22.27 -16.54
N ASN A 79 1.32 23.18 -16.82
CA ASN A 79 1.56 24.29 -17.75
C ASN A 79 0.73 25.49 -17.27
N PRO A 80 1.34 26.55 -16.72
CA PRO A 80 0.68 27.83 -16.52
C PRO A 80 0.39 28.54 -17.85
#